data_AF-W6WAE3-F1
#
_entry.id   AF-W6WAE3-F1
#
_cell.length_a   1.000
_cell.length_b   1.000
_cell.length_c   1.000
_cell.angle_alpha   90.00
_cell.angle_beta   90.00
_cell.angle_gamma   90.00
#
_symmetry.space_group_name_H-M   'P 1'
#
loop_
_entity.id
_entity.type
_entity.pdbx_description
1 polymer ?
#
loop_
_entity_poly.entity_id
_entity_poly.type
_entity_poly.pdbx_seq_one_letter_code
_entity_poly.pdbx_strand_id
1 'polypeptide(L)'
;MIRTGSDNWNDDAIEGAHDPLTSRRQPRSKPLDPTEQALRHLATRAVGLTGADIERIVREARLKARREKRSMTYDDLEAGIRGHRPPVPYDVRWRYAIHESGHAVVHHALRLGAIRELTIDTKDGGHNSLTFANGGSENEEWYGRILAMLLAGRAAELILFKSVSAGSGGGENSDLARATRIALDMEQALGFGGRHPLLYLDHREPTGILSRDADLAGRVHRRLEFAQARATQIILEHRATFDRLVRELFDAQALDGDAAVEILSASR
;
A
#
# COMPACT_ATOMS: atom_id res chain seq x y z
N MET A 1 67.67 -7.42 19.73
CA MET A 1 67.75 -5.96 19.52
C MET A 1 66.31 -5.46 19.39
N ILE A 2 65.77 -4.95 20.50
CA ILE A 2 64.38 -4.53 20.68
C ILE A 2 64.35 -3.00 20.58
N ARG A 3 63.48 -2.46 19.71
CA ARG A 3 62.87 -1.11 19.73
C ARG A 3 61.59 -1.24 18.88
N THR A 4 60.35 -1.32 19.37
CA THR A 4 59.50 -0.37 20.13
C THR A 4 59.42 1.03 19.53
N GLY A 5 58.33 1.29 18.81
CA GLY A 5 57.65 2.58 18.66
C GLY A 5 56.20 2.27 18.29
N SER A 6 55.23 2.27 19.20
CA SER A 6 54.61 3.38 19.96
C SER A 6 53.93 4.42 19.06
N ASP A 7 52.62 4.23 18.94
CA ASP A 7 51.55 5.22 19.15
C ASP A 7 51.53 6.50 18.31
N ASN A 8 50.54 6.58 17.43
CA ASN A 8 49.52 7.64 17.47
C ASN A 8 48.43 7.33 16.44
N TRP A 9 47.45 6.51 16.84
CA TRP A 9 46.12 6.58 16.22
C TRP A 9 45.40 7.72 16.93
N ASN A 10 45.20 8.80 16.20
CA ASN A 10 44.48 9.98 16.65
C ASN A 10 43.00 9.58 16.82
N ASP A 11 42.60 9.28 18.06
CA ASP A 11 41.23 9.37 18.53
C ASP A 11 40.85 10.86 18.54
N ASP A 12 40.29 11.35 17.42
CA ASP A 12 39.52 12.59 17.33
C ASP A 12 39.02 12.77 15.89
N ALA A 13 38.05 11.95 15.46
CA ALA A 13 37.27 12.19 14.24
C ALA A 13 35.97 11.36 14.16
N ILE A 14 35.23 11.20 15.26
CA ILE A 14 33.84 10.70 15.21
C ILE A 14 32.93 11.58 16.07
N GLU A 15 32.91 12.87 15.76
CA GLU A 15 31.79 13.74 16.10
C GLU A 15 31.43 14.53 14.85
N GLY A 16 30.24 14.29 14.29
CA GLY A 16 29.73 15.06 13.15
C GLY A 16 29.15 14.25 11.98
N ALA A 17 28.63 13.04 12.19
CA ALA A 17 27.69 12.45 11.24
C ALA A 17 26.31 13.08 11.45
N HIS A 18 26.11 14.28 10.90
CA HIS A 18 24.78 14.85 10.72
C HIS A 18 23.93 13.87 9.91
N ASP A 19 22.87 13.33 10.52
CA ASP A 19 21.81 12.56 9.86
C ASP A 19 21.18 13.42 8.74
N PRO A 20 21.37 13.09 7.44
CA PRO A 20 20.79 13.87 6.36
C PRO A 20 19.30 13.57 6.11
N LEU A 21 18.65 12.72 6.93
CA LEU A 21 17.28 12.26 6.72
C LEU A 21 16.27 12.82 7.73
N THR A 22 16.67 13.71 8.63
CA THR A 22 15.69 14.46 9.43
C THR A 22 14.89 15.43 8.56
N SER A 23 13.62 15.09 8.33
CA SER A 23 12.53 16.02 8.04
C SER A 23 12.62 16.80 6.72
N ARG A 24 12.52 16.10 5.58
CA ARG A 24 11.71 16.67 4.48
C ARG A 24 10.25 16.52 4.87
N ARG A 25 9.73 17.45 5.68
CA ARG A 25 8.28 17.69 5.76
C ARG A 25 7.84 17.93 4.31
N GLN A 26 6.97 17.07 3.80
CA GLN A 26 6.24 17.38 2.58
C GLN A 26 5.65 18.78 2.76
N PRO A 27 5.90 19.73 1.83
CA PRO A 27 5.32 21.05 1.96
C PRO A 27 3.81 20.88 2.09
N ARG A 28 3.23 21.45 3.16
CA ARG A 28 1.77 21.48 3.33
C ARG A 28 1.20 22.08 2.05
N SER A 29 0.45 21.29 1.28
CA SER A 29 -0.25 21.77 0.10
C SER A 29 -1.14 22.93 0.53
N LYS A 30 -1.19 23.98 -0.29
CA LYS A 30 -2.12 25.09 -0.07
C LYS A 30 -3.54 24.51 -0.01
N PRO A 31 -4.42 24.97 0.91
CA PRO A 31 -5.80 24.52 0.92
C PRO A 31 -6.39 24.71 -0.48
N LEU A 32 -6.85 23.62 -1.08
CA LEU A 32 -7.50 23.64 -2.38
C LEU A 32 -8.84 24.36 -2.25
N ASP A 33 -9.27 25.02 -3.32
CA ASP A 33 -10.64 25.52 -3.34
C ASP A 33 -11.64 24.35 -3.39
N PRO A 34 -12.89 24.53 -2.93
CA PRO A 34 -13.87 23.44 -2.86
C PRO A 34 -14.14 22.74 -4.19
N THR A 35 -14.01 23.45 -5.32
CA THR A 35 -14.23 22.88 -6.65
C THR A 35 -13.06 21.98 -7.03
N GLU A 36 -11.82 22.42 -6.81
CA GLU A 36 -10.65 21.58 -7.04
C GLU A 36 -10.68 20.32 -6.16
N GLN A 37 -11.06 20.44 -4.88
CA GLN A 37 -11.22 19.29 -3.99
C GLN A 37 -12.27 18.29 -4.50
N ALA A 38 -13.44 18.79 -4.92
CA ALA A 38 -14.49 17.94 -5.48
C ALA A 38 -14.03 17.23 -6.78
N LEU A 39 -13.30 17.93 -7.66
CA LEU A 39 -12.77 17.35 -8.89
C LEU A 39 -11.69 16.28 -8.62
N ARG A 40 -10.83 16.47 -7.62
CA ARG A 40 -9.85 15.46 -7.20
C ARG A 40 -10.53 14.22 -6.66
N HIS A 41 -11.56 14.38 -5.84
CA HIS A 41 -12.32 13.25 -5.34
C HIS A 41 -12.98 12.46 -6.49
N LEU A 42 -13.60 13.13 -7.47
CA LEU A 42 -14.12 12.47 -8.68
C LEU A 42 -13.00 11.76 -9.46
N ALA A 43 -11.81 12.36 -9.57
CA ALA A 43 -10.67 11.76 -10.25
C ALA A 43 -10.24 10.44 -9.56
N THR A 44 -10.17 10.41 -8.23
CA THR A 44 -9.85 9.19 -7.47
C THR A 44 -10.93 8.11 -7.62
N ARG A 45 -12.21 8.50 -7.73
CA ARG A 45 -13.30 7.56 -8.02
C ARG A 45 -13.28 7.04 -9.46
N ALA A 46 -12.68 7.80 -10.37
CA ALA A 46 -12.58 7.48 -11.79
C ALA A 46 -11.38 6.58 -12.14
N VAL A 47 -10.63 6.11 -11.15
CA VAL A 47 -9.48 5.22 -11.36
C VAL A 47 -9.88 3.98 -12.15
N GLY A 48 -9.09 3.68 -13.19
CA GLY A 48 -9.35 2.58 -14.13
C GLY A 48 -10.23 2.94 -15.32
N LEU A 49 -10.75 4.17 -15.40
CA LEU A 49 -11.44 4.70 -16.59
C LEU A 49 -10.44 5.31 -17.58
N THR A 50 -10.72 5.17 -18.88
CA THR A 50 -9.91 5.80 -19.93
C THR A 50 -10.33 7.24 -20.18
N GLY A 51 -9.48 8.04 -20.85
CA GLY A 51 -9.84 9.41 -21.24
C GLY A 51 -11.13 9.46 -22.09
N ALA A 52 -11.34 8.46 -22.95
CA ALA A 52 -12.58 8.34 -23.73
C ALA A 52 -13.80 8.04 -22.85
N ASP A 53 -13.64 7.25 -21.78
CA ASP A 53 -14.71 7.01 -20.81
C ASP A 53 -15.09 8.29 -20.08
N ILE A 54 -14.09 9.07 -19.64
CA ILE A 54 -14.31 10.35 -18.95
C ILE A 54 -15.01 11.34 -19.88
N GLU A 55 -14.56 11.48 -21.13
CA GLU A 55 -15.22 12.37 -22.10
C GLU A 55 -16.68 11.97 -22.33
N ARG A 56 -16.93 10.66 -22.48
CA ARG A 56 -18.29 10.13 -22.64
C ARG A 56 -19.15 10.44 -21.41
N ILE A 57 -18.66 10.22 -20.20
CA ILE A 57 -19.35 10.51 -18.94
C ILE A 57 -19.72 12.00 -18.85
N VAL A 58 -18.75 12.88 -19.09
CA VAL A 58 -18.97 14.34 -19.05
C VAL A 58 -20.02 14.75 -20.08
N ARG A 59 -19.98 14.19 -21.30
CA ARG A 59 -20.96 14.46 -22.35
C ARG A 59 -22.37 14.00 -21.94
N GLU A 60 -22.50 12.81 -21.37
CA GLU A 60 -23.77 12.25 -20.89
C GLU A 60 -24.36 13.07 -19.73
N ALA A 61 -23.53 13.46 -18.75
CA ALA A 61 -23.91 14.33 -17.63
C ALA A 61 -24.44 15.69 -18.12
N ARG A 62 -23.75 16.33 -19.07
CA ARG A 62 -24.20 17.59 -19.69
C ARG A 62 -25.53 17.44 -20.43
N LEU A 63 -25.70 16.35 -21.19
CA LEU A 63 -26.94 16.08 -21.92
C LEU A 63 -28.12 15.89 -20.97
N LYS A 64 -27.93 15.17 -19.86
CA LYS A 64 -28.94 14.98 -18.81
C LYS A 64 -29.35 16.31 -18.18
N ALA A 65 -28.39 17.09 -17.70
CA ALA A 65 -28.66 18.39 -17.08
C ALA A 65 -29.42 19.34 -18.03
N ARG A 66 -29.03 19.36 -19.32
CA ARG A 66 -29.73 20.13 -20.35
C ARG A 66 -31.18 19.69 -20.56
N ARG A 67 -31.45 18.38 -20.60
CA ARG A 67 -32.83 17.83 -20.72
C ARG A 67 -33.69 18.22 -19.52
N GLU A 68 -33.10 18.25 -18.33
CA GLU A 68 -33.75 18.65 -17.08
C GLU A 68 -33.79 20.18 -16.88
N LYS A 69 -33.28 20.97 -17.84
CA LYS A 69 -33.23 22.45 -17.80
C LYS A 69 -32.56 23.01 -16.54
N ARG A 70 -31.52 22.33 -16.06
CA ARG A 70 -30.69 22.77 -14.92
C ARG A 70 -29.20 22.75 -15.28
N SER A 71 -28.39 23.36 -14.43
CA SER A 71 -26.93 23.23 -14.50
C SER A 71 -26.50 21.80 -14.15
N MET A 72 -25.40 21.36 -14.76
CA MET A 72 -24.75 20.10 -14.40
C MET A 72 -24.26 20.17 -12.95
N THR A 73 -24.51 19.11 -12.19
CA THR A 73 -24.10 19.01 -10.78
C THR A 73 -22.96 18.01 -10.62
N TYR A 74 -22.35 18.03 -9.43
CA TYR A 74 -21.39 17.01 -9.01
C TYR A 74 -21.98 15.59 -9.16
N ASP A 75 -23.22 15.40 -8.68
CA ASP A 75 -23.93 14.13 -8.70
C ASP A 75 -24.13 13.56 -10.12
N ASP A 76 -24.22 14.41 -11.15
CA ASP A 76 -24.31 13.92 -12.53
C ASP A 76 -23.00 13.26 -12.99
N LEU A 77 -21.86 13.82 -12.60
CA LEU A 77 -20.54 13.26 -12.91
C LEU A 77 -20.28 12.01 -12.06
N GLU A 78 -20.59 12.08 -10.77
CA GLU A 78 -20.44 10.93 -9.86
C GLU A 78 -21.30 9.74 -10.32
N ALA A 79 -22.57 9.98 -10.68
CA ALA A 79 -23.43 8.95 -11.23
C ALA A 79 -22.88 8.37 -12.55
N GLY A 80 -22.27 9.21 -13.39
CA GLY A 80 -21.64 8.75 -14.63
C GLY A 80 -20.39 7.90 -14.40
N ILE A 81 -19.54 8.27 -13.43
CA ILE A 81 -18.36 7.50 -13.02
C ILE A 81 -18.78 6.14 -12.45
N ARG A 82 -19.77 6.12 -11.56
CA ARG A 82 -20.34 4.87 -11.04
C ARG A 82 -20.96 4.05 -12.19
N GLY A 83 -21.59 4.73 -13.14
CA GLY A 83 -22.29 4.12 -14.26
C GLY A 83 -23.46 3.25 -13.78
N HIS A 84 -23.64 2.11 -14.43
CA HIS A 84 -24.70 1.14 -14.10
C HIS A 84 -24.28 0.09 -13.05
N ARG A 85 -23.13 0.30 -12.38
CA ARG A 85 -22.66 -0.64 -11.37
C ARG A 85 -23.66 -0.67 -10.20
N PRO A 86 -24.16 -1.86 -9.79
CA PRO A 86 -24.96 -1.95 -8.59
C PRO A 86 -24.13 -1.48 -7.39
N PRO A 87 -24.76 -0.90 -6.36
CA PRO A 87 -24.03 -0.54 -5.14
C PRO A 87 -23.34 -1.77 -4.56
N VAL A 88 -22.08 -1.63 -4.17
CA VAL A 88 -21.37 -2.67 -3.43
C VAL A 88 -22.11 -2.90 -2.11
N PRO A 89 -22.46 -4.16 -1.75
CA PRO A 89 -23.08 -4.47 -0.47
C PRO A 89 -22.29 -3.91 0.72
N TYR A 90 -22.99 -3.48 1.77
CA TYR A 90 -22.39 -2.81 2.92
C TYR A 90 -21.24 -3.62 3.53
N ASP A 91 -21.45 -4.91 3.76
CA ASP A 91 -20.50 -5.84 4.37
C ASP A 91 -19.24 -6.03 3.50
N VAL A 92 -19.42 -6.13 2.18
CA VAL A 92 -18.33 -6.23 1.21
C VAL A 92 -17.53 -4.91 1.19
N ARG A 93 -18.21 -3.77 1.11
CA ARG A 93 -17.58 -2.45 1.11
C ARG A 93 -16.85 -2.16 2.42
N TRP A 94 -17.41 -2.57 3.55
CA TRP A 94 -16.78 -2.46 4.86
C TRP A 94 -15.50 -3.28 4.93
N ARG A 95 -15.52 -4.50 4.37
CA ARG A 95 -14.32 -5.33 4.26
C ARG A 95 -13.25 -4.69 3.39
N TYR A 96 -13.61 -4.08 2.25
CA TYR A 96 -12.64 -3.33 1.43
C TYR A 96 -12.02 -2.17 2.19
N ALA A 97 -12.82 -1.37 2.92
CA ALA A 97 -12.30 -0.26 3.71
C ALA A 97 -11.26 -0.73 4.75
N ILE A 98 -11.54 -1.86 5.41
CA ILE A 98 -10.62 -2.50 6.36
C ILE A 98 -9.33 -2.98 5.66
N HIS A 99 -9.47 -3.64 4.53
CA HIS A 99 -8.36 -4.19 3.75
C HIS A 99 -7.41 -3.09 3.27
N GLU A 100 -7.93 -2.09 2.56
CA GLU A 100 -7.15 -0.98 2.01
C GLU A 100 -6.51 -0.12 3.11
N SER A 101 -7.22 0.10 4.22
CA SER A 101 -6.67 0.82 5.37
C SER A 101 -5.50 0.07 6.00
N GLY A 102 -5.50 -1.27 5.97
CA GLY A 102 -4.39 -2.09 6.43
C GLY A 102 -3.11 -1.78 5.65
N HIS A 103 -3.19 -1.80 4.32
CA HIS A 103 -2.07 -1.43 3.45
C HIS A 103 -1.57 -0.01 3.72
N ALA A 104 -2.48 0.97 3.79
CA ALA A 104 -2.13 2.37 3.98
C ALA A 104 -1.40 2.62 5.32
N VAL A 105 -1.92 2.08 6.43
CA VAL A 105 -1.32 2.24 7.75
C VAL A 105 0.07 1.61 7.81
N VAL A 106 0.21 0.37 7.33
CA VAL A 106 1.50 -0.33 7.37
C VAL A 106 2.51 0.33 6.42
N HIS A 107 2.08 0.76 5.23
CA HIS A 107 2.93 1.47 4.28
C HIS A 107 3.47 2.78 4.88
N HIS A 108 2.60 3.55 5.52
CA HIS A 108 2.97 4.82 6.17
C HIS A 108 3.91 4.60 7.36
N ALA A 109 3.58 3.67 8.26
CA ALA A 109 4.38 3.38 9.45
C ALA A 109 5.80 2.89 9.09
N LEU A 110 5.93 2.08 8.04
CA LEU A 110 7.21 1.56 7.56
C LEU A 110 7.98 2.54 6.64
N ARG A 111 7.43 3.73 6.39
CA ARG A 111 8.01 4.79 5.55
C ARG A 111 8.41 4.28 4.17
N LEU A 112 7.54 3.47 3.56
CA LEU A 112 7.83 2.83 2.28
C LEU A 112 7.74 3.78 1.09
N GLY A 113 7.08 4.92 1.24
CA GLY A 113 6.97 5.96 0.23
C GLY A 113 5.67 6.76 0.40
N ALA A 114 5.11 7.25 -0.70
CA ALA A 114 3.90 8.08 -0.67
C ALA A 114 2.65 7.29 -1.07
N ILE A 115 1.55 7.56 -0.37
CA ILE A 115 0.20 7.14 -0.74
C ILE A 115 -0.33 8.16 -1.76
N ARG A 116 -0.78 7.68 -2.91
CA ARG A 116 -1.37 8.53 -3.96
C ARG A 116 -2.87 8.58 -3.87
N GLU A 117 -3.49 7.45 -3.54
CA GLU A 117 -4.93 7.31 -3.41
C GLU A 117 -5.31 5.96 -2.77
N LEU A 118 -6.50 5.93 -2.18
CA LEU A 118 -7.20 4.75 -1.68
C LEU A 118 -8.64 4.81 -2.21
N THR A 119 -9.20 3.71 -2.72
CA THR A 119 -10.58 3.65 -3.18
C THR A 119 -11.17 2.27 -2.95
N ILE A 120 -12.47 2.23 -2.63
CA ILE A 120 -13.24 0.99 -2.44
C ILE A 120 -14.41 0.88 -3.43
N ASP A 121 -14.41 1.73 -4.46
CA ASP A 121 -15.47 1.85 -5.47
C ASP A 121 -14.96 1.56 -6.89
N THR A 122 -14.09 0.55 -7.04
CA THR A 122 -13.65 0.10 -8.36
C THR A 122 -14.47 -1.10 -8.84
N LYS A 123 -14.36 -1.42 -10.13
CA LYS A 123 -14.99 -2.62 -10.72
C LYS A 123 -14.44 -3.92 -10.12
N ASP A 124 -13.18 -3.91 -9.68
CA ASP A 124 -12.43 -5.08 -9.20
C ASP A 124 -12.37 -5.14 -7.66
N GLY A 125 -12.99 -4.17 -6.96
CA GLY A 125 -13.04 -4.09 -5.50
C GLY A 125 -12.27 -2.90 -4.92
N GLY A 126 -11.61 -3.12 -3.77
CA GLY A 126 -10.67 -2.16 -3.19
C GLY A 126 -9.43 -1.97 -4.07
N HIS A 127 -8.88 -0.76 -4.05
CA HIS A 127 -7.63 -0.42 -4.73
C HIS A 127 -6.87 0.64 -3.95
N ASN A 128 -5.55 0.48 -3.90
CA ASN A 128 -4.62 1.48 -3.41
C ASN A 128 -3.54 1.76 -4.46
N SER A 129 -3.11 3.02 -4.53
CA SER A 129 -1.95 3.43 -5.31
C SER A 129 -0.86 3.90 -4.37
N LEU A 130 0.14 3.05 -4.20
CA LEU A 130 1.26 3.24 -3.28
C LEU A 130 2.54 3.38 -4.10
N THR A 131 3.34 4.40 -3.80
CA THR A 131 4.67 4.57 -4.42
C THR A 131 5.74 4.16 -3.43
N PHE A 132 6.82 3.58 -3.93
CA PHE A 132 7.98 3.26 -3.11
C PHE A 132 9.01 4.38 -3.20
N ALA A 133 9.65 4.70 -2.08
CA ALA A 133 10.71 5.69 -2.03
C ALA A 133 11.91 5.21 -2.87
N ASN A 134 12.27 5.97 -3.90
CA ASN A 134 13.43 5.68 -4.74
C ASN A 134 14.73 6.04 -3.99
N GLY A 135 15.78 5.24 -4.19
CA GLY A 135 17.14 5.58 -3.75
C GLY A 135 17.59 4.99 -2.41
N GLY A 136 16.84 4.05 -1.83
CA GLY A 136 17.29 3.24 -0.69
C GLY A 136 17.95 1.93 -1.14
N SER A 137 18.77 1.33 -0.26
CA SER A 137 19.29 -0.03 -0.47
C SER A 137 18.17 -1.06 -0.28
N GLU A 138 17.90 -1.87 -1.29
CA GLU A 138 16.96 -3.00 -1.24
C GLU A 138 17.58 -4.20 -0.50
N ASN A 139 17.86 -4.03 0.79
CA ASN A 139 18.39 -5.08 1.64
C ASN A 139 17.27 -6.01 2.17
N GLU A 140 17.66 -7.06 2.90
CA GLU A 140 16.70 -8.03 3.47
C GLU A 140 15.63 -7.36 4.34
N GLU A 141 16.00 -6.33 5.11
CA GLU A 141 15.06 -5.59 5.94
C GLU A 141 14.02 -4.86 5.08
N TRP A 142 14.45 -4.21 3.99
CA TRP A 142 13.56 -3.53 3.06
C TRP A 142 12.54 -4.50 2.46
N TYR A 143 12.97 -5.65 1.95
CA TYR A 143 12.05 -6.68 1.45
C TYR A 143 11.12 -7.21 2.55
N GLY A 144 11.61 -7.37 3.78
CA GLY A 144 10.77 -7.70 4.93
C GLY A 144 9.66 -6.68 5.20
N ARG A 145 9.94 -5.38 5.00
CA ARG A 145 8.93 -4.31 5.09
C ARG A 145 7.92 -4.39 3.94
N ILE A 146 8.37 -4.69 2.72
CA ILE A 146 7.49 -4.91 1.55
C ILE A 146 6.55 -6.09 1.80
N LEU A 147 7.05 -7.23 2.29
CA LEU A 147 6.22 -8.39 2.64
C LEU A 147 5.17 -8.03 3.70
N ALA A 148 5.55 -7.28 4.73
CA ALA A 148 4.61 -6.84 5.77
C ALA A 148 3.51 -5.94 5.19
N MET A 149 3.86 -5.01 4.30
CA MET A 149 2.88 -4.14 3.62
C MET A 149 1.94 -4.93 2.70
N LEU A 150 2.45 -5.90 1.93
CA LEU A 150 1.61 -6.77 1.09
C LEU A 150 0.63 -7.61 1.93
N LEU A 151 1.07 -8.13 3.08
CA LEU A 151 0.18 -8.94 3.93
C LEU A 151 -0.70 -8.11 4.87
N ALA A 152 -0.67 -6.77 4.77
CA ALA A 152 -1.36 -5.87 5.68
C ALA A 152 -2.89 -5.90 5.53
N GLY A 153 -3.42 -5.94 4.31
CA GLY A 153 -4.87 -6.07 4.08
C GLY A 153 -5.43 -7.36 4.69
N ARG A 154 -4.72 -8.48 4.44
CA ARG A 154 -5.04 -9.78 5.06
C ARG A 154 -4.97 -9.73 6.59
N ALA A 155 -3.95 -9.09 7.16
CA ALA A 155 -3.79 -8.94 8.60
C ALA A 155 -4.94 -8.11 9.21
N ALA A 156 -5.33 -7.00 8.56
CA ALA A 156 -6.45 -6.17 8.98
C ALA A 156 -7.77 -6.96 9.02
N GLU A 157 -8.03 -7.77 8.00
CA GLU A 157 -9.20 -8.66 7.97
C GLU A 157 -9.18 -9.69 9.11
N LEU A 158 -8.03 -10.31 9.39
CA LEU A 158 -7.90 -11.23 10.52
C LEU A 158 -8.16 -10.55 11.87
N ILE A 159 -7.70 -9.32 12.07
CA ILE A 159 -7.91 -8.59 13.33
C ILE A 159 -9.40 -8.43 13.61
N LEU A 160 -10.18 -7.99 12.62
CA LEU A 160 -11.59 -7.61 12.78
C LEU A 160 -12.58 -8.75 12.51
N PHE A 161 -12.37 -9.54 11.46
CA PHE A 161 -13.32 -10.57 11.02
C PHE A 161 -12.95 -11.98 11.45
N LYS A 162 -11.74 -12.19 12.00
CA LYS A 162 -11.19 -13.52 12.31
C LYS A 162 -11.19 -14.49 11.11
N SER A 163 -11.32 -13.95 9.90
CA SER A 163 -11.45 -14.67 8.64
C SER A 163 -10.93 -13.79 7.50
N VAL A 164 -10.41 -14.43 6.46
CA VAL A 164 -9.83 -13.74 5.30
C VAL A 164 -10.68 -13.97 4.06
N SER A 165 -10.79 -12.93 3.24
CA SER A 165 -11.42 -13.00 1.93
C SER A 165 -10.45 -13.56 0.89
N ALA A 166 -11.03 -14.06 -0.20
CA ALA A 166 -10.25 -14.43 -1.38
C ALA A 166 -9.58 -13.22 -2.06
N GLY A 167 -9.94 -11.97 -1.70
CA GLY A 167 -9.36 -10.74 -2.26
C GLY A 167 -7.87 -10.56 -1.94
N SER A 168 -7.40 -11.13 -0.81
CA SER A 168 -5.96 -11.17 -0.50
C SER A 168 -5.17 -12.21 -1.32
N GLY A 169 -5.85 -13.07 -2.07
CA GLY A 169 -5.29 -14.25 -2.74
C GLY A 169 -5.97 -14.56 -4.09
N GLY A 170 -5.92 -15.81 -4.53
CA GLY A 170 -6.68 -16.32 -5.68
C GLY A 170 -6.13 -15.99 -7.07
N GLY A 171 -5.56 -14.80 -7.29
CA GLY A 171 -4.98 -14.37 -8.57
C GLY A 171 -3.46 -14.18 -8.52
N GLU A 172 -2.78 -14.23 -9.67
CA GLU A 172 -1.33 -14.03 -9.76
C GLU A 172 -0.88 -12.64 -9.31
N ASN A 173 -1.76 -11.64 -9.39
CA ASN A 173 -1.49 -10.27 -8.97
C ASN A 173 -1.99 -9.96 -7.53
N SER A 174 -2.55 -10.96 -6.83
CA SER A 174 -2.96 -10.81 -5.44
C SER A 174 -1.78 -10.55 -4.52
N ASP A 175 -2.03 -9.94 -3.37
CA ASP A 175 -0.97 -9.65 -2.41
C ASP A 175 -0.26 -10.89 -1.91
N LEU A 176 -0.99 -11.98 -1.65
CA LEU A 176 -0.38 -13.24 -1.24
C LEU A 176 0.52 -13.82 -2.34
N ALA A 177 0.11 -13.76 -3.60
CA ALA A 177 0.93 -14.24 -4.72
C ALA A 177 2.20 -13.40 -4.89
N ARG A 178 2.07 -12.06 -4.80
CA ARG A 178 3.20 -11.13 -4.87
C ARG A 178 4.16 -11.33 -3.70
N ALA A 179 3.65 -11.43 -2.48
CA ALA A 179 4.45 -11.67 -1.28
C ALA A 179 5.18 -13.03 -1.37
N THR A 180 4.50 -14.07 -1.85
CA THR A 180 5.11 -15.40 -2.04
C THR A 180 6.26 -15.36 -3.02
N ARG A 181 6.12 -14.66 -4.16
CA ARG A 181 7.22 -14.50 -5.13
C ARG A 181 8.42 -13.77 -4.53
N ILE A 182 8.19 -12.64 -3.86
CA ILE A 182 9.26 -11.90 -3.21
C ILE A 182 9.96 -12.77 -2.14
N ALA A 183 9.19 -13.47 -1.29
CA ALA A 183 9.77 -14.32 -0.26
C ALA A 183 10.57 -15.50 -0.85
N LEU A 184 10.16 -16.02 -2.01
CA LEU A 184 10.92 -17.01 -2.76
C LEU A 184 12.22 -16.40 -3.31
N ASP A 185 12.16 -15.22 -3.92
CA ASP A 185 13.34 -14.51 -4.42
C ASP A 185 14.33 -14.23 -3.28
N MET A 186 13.84 -13.86 -2.08
CA MET A 186 14.69 -13.70 -0.89
C MET A 186 15.44 -14.98 -0.52
N GLU A 187 14.82 -16.15 -0.70
CA GLU A 187 15.43 -17.44 -0.38
C GLU A 187 16.39 -17.97 -1.44
N GLN A 188 16.25 -17.54 -2.70
CA GLN A 188 16.90 -18.23 -3.82
C GLN A 188 17.59 -17.33 -4.86
N ALA A 189 17.17 -16.07 -5.02
CA ALA A 189 17.68 -15.18 -6.06
C ALA A 189 18.45 -13.97 -5.49
N LEU A 190 18.05 -13.48 -4.31
CA LEU A 190 18.59 -12.27 -3.70
C LEU A 190 19.74 -12.54 -2.70
N GLY A 191 19.98 -13.82 -2.38
CA GLY A 191 21.06 -14.24 -1.47
C GLY A 191 20.79 -13.97 0.02
N PHE A 192 19.53 -13.75 0.41
CA PHE A 192 19.12 -13.60 1.82
C PHE A 192 18.74 -14.93 2.48
N GLY A 193 18.71 -16.02 1.72
CA GLY A 193 18.36 -17.35 2.20
C GLY A 193 19.41 -17.91 3.17
N GLY A 194 18.96 -18.62 4.21
CA GLY A 194 19.86 -19.28 5.16
C GLY A 194 20.61 -20.49 4.58
N ARG A 195 20.21 -20.98 3.39
CA ARG A 195 20.82 -22.11 2.68
C ARG A 195 21.34 -21.65 1.33
N HIS A 196 22.62 -21.93 1.08
CA HIS A 196 23.29 -21.56 -0.17
C HIS A 196 23.08 -20.10 -0.63
N PRO A 197 23.29 -19.09 0.25
CA PRO A 197 22.99 -17.68 -0.07
C PRO A 197 23.79 -17.10 -1.25
N LEU A 198 24.85 -17.79 -1.69
CA LEU A 198 25.69 -17.36 -2.80
C LEU A 198 25.31 -17.99 -4.14
N LEU A 199 24.25 -18.81 -4.17
CA LEU A 199 23.70 -19.33 -5.42
C LEU A 199 22.58 -18.40 -5.90
N TYR A 200 22.63 -18.06 -7.18
CA TYR A 200 21.53 -17.43 -7.89
C TYR A 200 20.68 -18.50 -8.57
N LEU A 201 19.43 -18.61 -8.15
CA LEU A 201 18.47 -19.54 -8.74
C LEU A 201 17.27 -18.72 -9.22
N ASP A 202 17.04 -18.71 -10.54
CA ASP A 202 15.89 -18.05 -11.16
C ASP A 202 14.66 -18.99 -11.21
N HIS A 203 13.45 -18.44 -11.26
CA HIS A 203 12.20 -19.19 -11.12
C HIS A 203 11.22 -18.87 -12.25
N ARG A 204 11.26 -19.65 -13.32
CA ARG A 204 10.24 -19.58 -14.39
C ARG A 204 8.87 -20.11 -13.96
N GLU A 205 8.85 -20.98 -12.95
CA GLU A 205 7.62 -21.62 -12.46
C GLU A 205 7.61 -21.70 -10.91
N PRO A 206 7.45 -20.56 -10.20
CA PRO A 206 7.58 -20.46 -8.74
C PRO A 206 6.73 -21.48 -7.97
N THR A 207 5.47 -21.65 -8.34
CA THR A 207 4.54 -22.58 -7.66
C THR A 207 4.98 -24.04 -7.81
N GLY A 208 5.51 -24.41 -8.98
CA GLY A 208 6.00 -25.76 -9.24
C GLY A 208 7.22 -26.11 -8.36
N ILE A 209 8.12 -25.15 -8.15
CA ILE A 209 9.29 -25.31 -7.29
C ILE A 209 8.86 -25.52 -5.84
N LEU A 210 8.00 -24.63 -5.32
CA LEU A 210 7.49 -24.72 -3.95
C LEU A 210 6.71 -26.01 -3.68
N SER A 211 6.02 -26.55 -4.70
CA SER A 211 5.28 -27.81 -4.56
C SER A 211 6.20 -29.04 -4.48
N ARG A 212 7.41 -28.96 -5.01
CA ARG A 212 8.38 -30.08 -5.07
C ARG A 212 9.40 -30.03 -3.94
N ASP A 213 9.69 -28.85 -3.40
CA ASP A 213 10.63 -28.63 -2.30
C ASP A 213 9.90 -28.14 -1.04
N ALA A 214 9.54 -29.10 -0.17
CA ALA A 214 8.82 -28.82 1.06
C ALA A 214 9.64 -27.99 2.07
N ASP A 215 10.98 -28.12 2.06
CA ASP A 215 11.85 -27.38 2.97
C ASP A 215 11.95 -25.90 2.55
N LEU A 216 12.10 -25.64 1.25
CA LEU A 216 12.01 -24.30 0.69
C LEU A 216 10.63 -23.68 0.93
N ALA A 217 9.54 -24.42 0.68
CA ALA A 217 8.19 -23.96 0.96
C ALA A 217 8.02 -23.57 2.44
N GLY A 218 8.58 -24.37 3.36
CA GLY A 218 8.60 -24.04 4.78
C GLY A 218 9.37 -22.75 5.11
N ARG A 219 10.50 -22.47 4.45
CA ARG A 219 11.25 -21.22 4.65
C ARG A 219 10.50 -20.01 4.12
N VAL A 220 9.96 -20.10 2.91
CA VAL A 220 9.13 -19.04 2.30
C VAL A 220 7.93 -18.76 3.19
N HIS A 221 7.22 -19.81 3.66
CA HIS A 221 6.09 -19.64 4.55
C HIS A 221 6.46 -18.92 5.85
N ARG A 222 7.58 -19.28 6.50
CA ARG A 222 8.05 -18.61 7.71
C ARG A 222 8.31 -17.12 7.51
N ARG A 223 8.85 -16.70 6.37
CA ARG A 223 9.02 -15.27 6.04
C ARG A 223 7.66 -14.56 5.96
N LEU A 224 6.67 -15.20 5.34
CA LEU A 224 5.31 -14.66 5.22
C LEU A 224 4.60 -14.60 6.59
N GLU A 225 4.76 -15.62 7.43
CA GLU A 225 4.22 -15.62 8.80
C GLU A 225 4.80 -14.47 9.62
N PHE A 226 6.12 -14.28 9.59
CA PHE A 226 6.78 -13.16 10.27
C PHE A 226 6.31 -11.80 9.74
N ALA A 227 6.20 -11.66 8.41
CA ALA A 227 5.71 -10.44 7.79
C ALA A 227 4.25 -10.12 8.17
N GLN A 228 3.36 -11.11 8.20
CA GLN A 228 1.97 -10.92 8.64
C GLN A 228 1.89 -10.58 10.14
N ALA A 229 2.72 -11.21 10.97
CA ALA A 229 2.80 -10.88 12.40
C ALA A 229 3.25 -9.43 12.60
N ARG A 230 4.26 -8.98 11.85
CA ARG A 230 4.72 -7.59 11.85
C ARG A 230 3.62 -6.62 11.39
N ALA A 231 2.91 -6.94 10.32
CA ALA A 231 1.79 -6.12 9.85
C ALA A 231 0.68 -6.02 10.91
N THR A 232 0.35 -7.14 11.56
CA THR A 232 -0.62 -7.21 12.66
C THR A 232 -0.20 -6.31 13.81
N GLN A 233 1.05 -6.40 14.25
CA GLN A 233 1.60 -5.57 15.32
C GLN A 233 1.47 -4.08 14.99
N ILE A 234 1.90 -3.67 13.79
CA ILE A 234 1.84 -2.26 13.36
C ILE A 234 0.38 -1.76 13.35
N ILE A 235 -0.56 -2.54 12.83
CA ILE A 235 -1.99 -2.15 12.81
C ILE A 235 -2.53 -1.99 14.24
N LEU A 236 -2.12 -2.85 15.18
CA LEU A 236 -2.53 -2.77 16.58
C LEU A 236 -1.88 -1.58 17.31
N GLU A 237 -0.60 -1.30 17.05
CA GLU A 237 0.09 -0.12 17.59
C GLU A 237 -0.54 1.19 17.09
N HIS A 238 -0.99 1.22 15.84
CA HIS A 238 -1.64 2.37 15.21
C HIS A 238 -3.18 2.24 15.18
N ARG A 239 -3.77 1.52 16.16
CA ARG A 239 -5.18 1.12 16.11
C ARG A 239 -6.16 2.29 15.95
N ALA A 240 -5.96 3.37 16.69
CA ALA A 240 -6.84 4.55 16.62
C ALA A 240 -6.81 5.20 15.23
N THR A 241 -5.62 5.32 14.63
CA THR A 241 -5.43 5.84 13.28
C THR A 241 -6.04 4.92 12.24
N PHE A 242 -5.85 3.60 12.39
CA PHE A 242 -6.47 2.59 11.54
C PHE A 242 -8.00 2.67 11.57
N ASP A 243 -8.61 2.66 12.76
CA ASP A 243 -10.09 2.72 12.91
C ASP A 243 -10.67 4.04 12.38
N ARG A 244 -9.91 5.14 12.44
CA ARG A 244 -10.31 6.41 11.82
C ARG A 244 -10.24 6.29 10.29
N LEU A 245 -9.12 5.82 9.74
CA LEU A 245 -8.96 5.68 8.28
C LEU A 245 -10.03 4.77 7.67
N VAL A 246 -10.36 3.66 8.35
CA VAL A 246 -11.43 2.75 7.91
C VAL A 246 -12.77 3.48 7.80
N ARG A 247 -13.15 4.28 8.81
CA ARG A 247 -14.42 5.02 8.81
C ARG A 247 -14.45 6.07 7.69
N GLU A 248 -13.40 6.89 7.60
CA GLU A 248 -13.31 7.95 6.59
C GLU A 248 -13.31 7.36 5.17
N LEU A 249 -12.54 6.29 4.93
CA LEU A 249 -12.52 5.62 3.62
C LEU A 249 -13.85 4.95 3.31
N PHE A 250 -14.54 4.38 4.30
CA PHE A 250 -15.85 3.77 4.10
C PHE A 250 -16.91 4.80 3.71
N ASP A 251 -16.92 5.95 4.36
CA ASP A 251 -17.89 7.02 4.14
C ASP A 251 -17.60 7.76 2.83
N ALA A 252 -16.34 8.15 2.59
CA ALA A 252 -15.92 8.85 1.38
C ALA A 252 -15.85 7.93 0.15
N GLN A 253 -15.65 6.62 0.35
CA GLN A 253 -15.38 5.59 -0.67
C GLN A 253 -14.10 5.78 -1.50
N ALA A 254 -13.51 6.97 -1.46
CA ALA A 254 -12.25 7.29 -2.10
C ALA A 254 -11.55 8.43 -1.35
N LEU A 255 -10.25 8.28 -1.10
CA LEU A 255 -9.38 9.27 -0.47
C LEU A 255 -8.18 9.51 -1.38
N ASP A 256 -7.88 10.77 -1.67
CA ASP A 256 -6.62 11.13 -2.30
C ASP A 256 -5.45 11.01 -1.30
N GLY A 257 -4.22 11.11 -1.81
CA GLY A 257 -3.02 10.97 -1.00
C GLY A 257 -2.91 12.00 0.13
N ASP A 258 -3.31 13.25 -0.12
CA ASP A 258 -3.23 14.32 0.87
C ASP A 258 -4.21 14.05 2.03
N ALA A 259 -5.46 13.68 1.72
CA ALA A 259 -6.47 13.32 2.71
C ALA A 259 -6.06 12.09 3.52
N ALA A 260 -5.53 11.06 2.85
CA ALA A 260 -5.03 9.85 3.52
C ALA A 260 -3.88 10.18 4.49
N VAL A 261 -2.90 11.00 4.05
CA VAL A 261 -1.75 11.40 4.88
C VAL A 261 -2.18 12.27 6.05
N GLU A 262 -3.17 13.15 5.87
CA GLU A 262 -3.72 13.96 6.97
C GLU A 262 -4.29 13.07 8.07
N ILE A 263 -5.09 12.07 7.72
CA ILE A 263 -5.65 11.11 8.67
C ILE A 263 -4.53 10.34 9.38
N LEU A 264 -3.54 9.87 8.63
CA LEU A 264 -2.41 9.08 9.14
C LEU A 264 -1.47 9.88 10.05
N SER A 265 -1.34 11.19 9.83
CA SER A 265 -0.42 12.07 10.55
C SER A 265 -1.04 12.73 11.79
N ALA A 266 -2.37 12.67 11.96
CA ALA A 266 -3.13 13.41 12.97
C ALA A 266 -3.16 12.75 14.36
N SER A 267 -2.32 11.74 14.63
CA SER A 267 -2.27 11.02 15.91
C SER A 267 -0.89 11.08 16.58
N ARG A 268 -0.32 12.28 16.69
CA ARG A 268 0.78 12.55 17.64
C ARG A 268 0.25 13.19 18.90
#